data_AF-A0A2U1N364-F1
#
_entry.id   AF-A0A2U1N364-F1
#
_cell.length_a   1.000
_cell.length_b   1.000
_cell.length_c   1.000
_cell.angle_alpha   90.00
_cell.angle_beta   90.00
_cell.angle_gamma   90.00
#
_symmetry.space_group_name_H-M   'P 1'
#
loop_
_entity.id
_entity.type
_entity.pdbx_description
1 polymer ?
#
loop_
_entity_poly.entity_id
_entity_poly.type
_entity_poly.pdbx_seq_one_letter_code
_entity_poly.pdbx_strand_id
1 'polypeptide(L)'
;MSDVKNYNEIIDEILVRVEERHGIMLELKKIVSENVLEEALADLKAAEESDFAEIGRLMQMAHGASARAGEKSKIMKKLKKF
;
A
#
# COMPACT_ATOMS: atom_id res chain seq x y z
N MET A 1 2.11 9.51 17.19
CA MET A 1 1.38 8.41 16.53
C MET A 1 2.33 7.22 16.43
N SER A 2 1.85 5.97 16.48
CA SER A 2 2.74 4.81 16.24
C SER A 2 3.07 4.71 14.76
N ASP A 3 4.29 4.28 14.41
CA ASP A 3 4.70 4.10 13.01
C ASP A 3 3.70 3.24 12.24
N VAL A 4 3.13 2.23 12.89
CA VAL A 4 2.07 1.35 12.37
C VAL A 4 0.82 2.12 11.93
N LYS A 5 0.36 3.09 12.73
CA LYS A 5 -0.82 3.90 12.39
C LYS A 5 -0.56 4.74 11.14
N ASN A 6 0.64 5.32 11.05
CA ASN A 6 1.06 6.12 9.90
C ASN A 6 1.16 5.27 8.62
N TYR A 7 1.73 4.05 8.69
CA TYR A 7 1.77 3.16 7.53
C TYR A 7 0.37 2.72 7.08
N ASN A 8 -0.53 2.45 8.02
CA ASN A 8 -1.90 2.07 7.69
C ASN A 8 -2.67 3.22 7.02
N GLU A 9 -2.52 4.45 7.52
CA GLU A 9 -3.14 5.64 6.89
C GLU A 9 -2.66 5.82 5.45
N ILE A 10 -1.35 5.65 5.19
CA ILE A 10 -0.80 5.71 3.82
C ILE A 10 -1.35 4.55 2.96
N ILE A 11 -1.48 3.33 3.50
CA ILE A 11 -2.08 2.21 2.76
C ILE A 11 -3.52 2.55 2.34
N ASP A 12 -4.32 3.12 3.24
CA ASP A 12 -5.70 3.50 2.93
C ASP A 12 -5.77 4.54 1.80
N GLU A 13 -4.88 5.54 1.81
CA GLU A 13 -4.77 6.51 0.72
C GLU A 13 -4.39 5.85 -0.63
N ILE A 14 -3.45 4.88 -0.61
CA ILE A 14 -3.06 4.16 -1.82
C ILE A 14 -4.19 3.27 -2.34
N LEU A 15 -4.98 2.65 -1.46
CA LEU A 15 -6.13 1.84 -1.86
C LEU A 15 -7.18 2.68 -2.60
N VAL A 16 -7.48 3.89 -2.13
CA VAL A 16 -8.37 4.82 -2.85
C VAL A 16 -7.81 5.14 -4.25
N ARG A 17 -6.51 5.42 -4.34
CA ARG A 17 -5.83 5.68 -5.63
C ARG A 17 -5.91 4.49 -6.59
N VAL A 18 -5.79 3.27 -6.07
CA VAL A 18 -5.96 2.02 -6.85
C VAL A 18 -7.39 1.90 -7.35
N GLU A 19 -8.40 2.11 -6.51
CA GLU A 19 -9.81 2.05 -6.91
C GLU A 19 -10.15 3.06 -8.01
N GLU A 20 -9.70 4.31 -7.86
CA GLU A 20 -9.85 5.36 -8.87
C GLU A 20 -9.21 4.96 -10.20
N ARG A 21 -7.97 4.45 -10.17
CA ARG A 21 -7.24 4.02 -11.38
C ARG A 21 -7.90 2.83 -12.04
N HIS A 22 -8.37 1.87 -11.26
CA HIS A 22 -9.11 0.72 -11.76
C HIS A 22 -10.39 1.15 -12.49
N GLY A 23 -11.12 2.12 -11.92
CA GLY A 23 -12.28 2.74 -12.57
C GLY A 23 -11.95 3.35 -13.92
N ILE A 24 -10.87 4.15 -14.01
CA ILE A 24 -10.40 4.74 -15.26
C ILE A 24 -10.06 3.66 -16.30
N MET A 25 -9.37 2.60 -15.89
CA MET A 25 -9.03 1.49 -16.78
C MET A 25 -10.26 0.78 -17.32
N LEU A 26 -11.31 0.59 -16.51
CA LEU A 26 -12.56 -0.02 -16.94
C LEU A 26 -13.31 0.85 -17.96
N GLU A 27 -13.35 2.17 -17.75
CA GLU A 27 -13.96 3.09 -18.71
C GLU A 27 -13.18 3.15 -20.02
N LEU A 28 -11.85 3.23 -19.96
CA LEU A 28 -10.99 3.21 -21.16
C LEU A 28 -11.22 1.95 -21.99
N LYS A 29 -11.28 0.78 -21.36
CA LYS A 29 -11.55 -0.50 -22.05
C LYS A 29 -12.87 -0.53 -22.83
N LYS A 30 -13.87 0.27 -22.46
CA LYS A 30 -15.13 0.38 -23.22
C LYS A 30 -14.97 1.16 -24.51
N ILE A 31 -13.97 2.05 -24.57
CA ILE A 31 -13.73 2.98 -25.69
C ILE A 31 -12.71 2.40 -26.68
N VAL A 32 -11.81 1.52 -26.23
CA VAL A 32 -10.75 0.95 -27.08
C VAL A 32 -11.35 -0.05 -28.09
N SER A 33 -11.81 0.45 -29.23
CA SER A 33 -12.10 -0.39 -30.41
C SER A 33 -10.90 -0.47 -31.38
N GLU A 34 -9.91 0.44 -31.28
CA GLU A 34 -8.79 0.54 -32.22
C GLU A 34 -7.54 1.08 -31.51
N ASN A 35 -6.50 0.23 -31.35
CA ASN A 35 -5.06 0.39 -31.04
C ASN A 35 -4.45 1.68 -30.41
N VAL A 36 -5.07 2.85 -30.45
CA VAL A 36 -4.47 4.14 -30.04
C VAL A 36 -4.35 4.28 -28.51
N LEU A 37 -5.12 3.50 -27.74
CA LEU A 37 -5.18 3.60 -26.27
C LEU A 37 -4.52 2.44 -25.53
N GLU A 38 -3.85 1.52 -26.23
CA GLU A 38 -3.17 0.38 -25.59
C GLU A 38 -1.99 0.81 -24.71
N GLU A 39 -1.21 1.80 -25.17
CA GLU A 39 -0.08 2.36 -24.41
C GLU A 39 -0.57 3.00 -23.10
N ALA A 40 -1.61 3.83 -23.17
CA ALA A 40 -2.22 4.43 -21.98
C ALA A 40 -2.76 3.38 -20.99
N LEU A 41 -3.36 2.29 -21.48
CA LEU A 41 -3.79 1.17 -20.64
C LEU A 41 -2.60 0.42 -20.02
N ALA A 42 -1.49 0.29 -20.74
CA ALA A 42 -0.27 -0.33 -20.21
C ALA A 42 0.34 0.52 -19.10
N ASP A 43 0.42 1.84 -19.28
CA ASP A 43 0.92 2.78 -18.26
C ASP A 43 0.06 2.77 -17.00
N LEU A 44 -1.27 2.75 -17.15
CA LEU A 44 -2.18 2.66 -16.01
C LEU A 44 -2.00 1.35 -15.24
N LYS A 45 -1.84 0.21 -15.93
CA LYS A 45 -1.56 -1.08 -15.27
C LYS A 45 -0.23 -1.04 -14.52
N ALA A 46 0.83 -0.52 -15.14
CA ALA A 46 2.15 -0.42 -14.51
C ALA A 46 2.11 0.47 -13.26
N ALA A 47 1.34 1.57 -13.31
CA ALA A 47 1.13 2.43 -12.16
C ALA A 47 0.33 1.73 -11.04
N GLU A 48 -0.70 0.95 -11.38
CA GLU A 48 -1.46 0.14 -10.41
C GLU A 48 -0.58 -0.94 -9.75
N GLU A 49 0.27 -1.63 -10.51
CA GLU A 49 1.24 -2.59 -9.99
C GLU A 49 2.25 -1.94 -9.04
N SER A 50 2.69 -0.72 -9.34
CA SER A 50 3.57 0.06 -8.46
C SER A 50 2.90 0.37 -7.12
N ASP A 51 1.62 0.74 -7.15
CA ASP A 51 0.82 1.00 -5.93
C ASP A 51 0.69 -0.26 -5.08
N PHE A 52 0.43 -1.42 -5.68
CA PHE A 52 0.42 -2.70 -4.96
C PHE A 52 1.77 -3.05 -4.34
N ALA A 53 2.88 -2.80 -5.05
CA ALA A 53 4.21 -3.01 -4.52
C ALA A 53 4.53 -2.08 -3.34
N GLU A 54 4.03 -0.84 -3.36
CA GLU A 54 4.13 0.09 -2.24
C GLU A 54 3.32 -0.38 -1.03
N ILE A 55 2.06 -0.80 -1.22
CA ILE A 55 1.24 -1.39 -0.15
C ILE A 55 1.97 -2.57 0.50
N GLY A 56 2.52 -3.49 -0.30
CA GLY A 56 3.25 -4.65 0.20
C GLY A 56 4.45 -4.26 1.09
N ARG A 57 5.22 -3.24 0.68
CA ARG A 57 6.34 -2.71 1.48
C ARG A 57 5.85 -2.08 2.79
N LEU A 58 4.80 -1.26 2.75
CA LEU A 58 4.24 -0.62 3.94
C LEU A 58 3.72 -1.64 4.96
N MET A 59 3.08 -2.72 4.49
CA MET A 59 2.64 -3.81 5.36
C MET A 59 3.82 -4.50 6.07
N GLN A 60 4.92 -4.77 5.35
CA GLN A 60 6.13 -5.32 5.95
C GLN A 60 6.75 -4.38 7.00
N MET A 61 6.77 -3.07 6.71
CA MET A 61 7.27 -2.06 7.63
C MET A 61 6.40 -1.96 8.90
N ALA A 62 5.08 -1.99 8.75
CA ALA A 62 4.13 -2.01 9.86
C ALA A 62 4.29 -3.25 10.75
N HIS A 63 4.47 -4.43 10.15
CA HIS A 63 4.76 -5.65 10.89
C HIS A 63 6.08 -5.52 11.67
N GLY A 64 7.15 -5.05 11.02
CA GLY A 64 8.44 -4.84 11.66
C GLY A 64 8.40 -3.83 12.82
N ALA A 65 7.65 -2.73 12.66
CA ALA A 65 7.44 -1.76 13.73
C ALA A 65 6.70 -2.35 14.93
N SER A 66 5.65 -3.15 14.66
CA SER A 66 4.88 -3.85 15.70
C SER A 66 5.75 -4.86 16.47
N ALA A 67 6.57 -5.64 15.77
CA ALA A 67 7.49 -6.60 16.38
C ALA A 67 8.48 -5.92 17.34
N ARG A 68 9.14 -4.84 16.89
CA ARG A 68 10.09 -4.06 17.72
C ARG A 68 9.40 -3.46 18.95
N ALA A 69 8.19 -2.94 18.81
CA ALA A 69 7.42 -2.42 19.94
C ALA A 69 7.11 -3.53 20.97
N GLY A 70 6.76 -4.72 20.50
CA GLY A 70 6.54 -5.90 21.33
C GLY A 70 7.79 -6.34 22.09
N GLU A 71 8.95 -6.38 21.42
CA GLU A 71 10.25 -6.69 22.04
C GLU A 71 10.62 -5.68 23.11
N LYS A 72 10.51 -4.38 22.81
CA LYS A 72 10.75 -3.29 23.78
C LYS A 72 9.86 -3.44 25.01
N SER A 73 8.58 -3.75 24.82
CA SER A 73 7.64 -4.00 25.92
C SER A 73 8.06 -5.19 26.79
N LYS A 74 8.49 -6.30 26.18
CA LYS A 74 9.01 -7.48 26.90
C LYS A 74 10.25 -7.13 27.73
N ILE A 75 11.20 -6.39 27.16
CA ILE A 75 12.43 -5.95 27.85
C ILE A 75 12.08 -5.06 29.06
N MET A 76 11.22 -4.05 28.87
CA MET A 76 10.81 -3.17 29.97
C MET A 76 10.10 -3.94 31.10
N LYS A 77 9.26 -4.94 30.78
CA LYS A 77 8.63 -5.80 31.79
C LYS A 77 9.64 -6.62 32.59
N LYS A 78 10.75 -7.06 31.97
CA LYS A 78 11.83 -7.74 32.69
C LYS A 78 12.57 -6.79 33.62
N LEU A 79 12.89 -5.58 33.15
CA LEU A 79 13.60 -4.57 33.95
C LEU A 79 12.79 -4.14 35.19
N LYS A 80 11.47 -3.96 35.07
CA LYS A 80 10.60 -3.59 36.21
C LYS A 80 10.42 -4.66 37.29
N LYS A 81 10.89 -5.88 37.05
CA LYS A 81 10.85 -6.98 38.04
C LYS A 81 12.11 -7.02 38.92
N PHE A 82 13.13 -6.26 38.55
CA PHE A 82 14.30 -5.97 39.38
C PHE A 82 14.09 -4.63 40.09
#